data_AF-A0A401JDV0-F1
#
_entry.id   AF-A0A401JDV0-F1
#
_cell.length_a   1.000
_cell.length_b   1.000
_cell.length_c   1.000
_cell.angle_alpha   90.00
_cell.angle_beta   90.00
_cell.angle_gamma   90.00
#
_symmetry.space_group_name_H-M   'P 1'
#
loop_
_entity.id
_entity.type
_entity.pdbx_description
1 polymer ?
#
loop_
_entity_poly.entity_id
_entity_poly.type
_entity_poly.pdbx_seq_one_letter_code
_entity_poly.pdbx_strand_id
1 'polypeptide(L)'
;MDQLLFRFIKLQDTVGERLIPATLASLREPLEDWPMRDRLNRLEKLGYLDVDNWLAWREVRNRLAHEYPDQPEVRFAALMAAIDAAKALAALYRNWRARLETSP
;
A
#
# COMPACT_ATOMS: atom_id res chain seq x y z
N MET A 1 -12.07 12.27 11.50
CA MET A 1 -11.01 11.25 11.66
C MET A 1 -11.25 10.10 10.69
N ASP A 2 -12.46 9.54 10.71
CA ASP A 2 -12.88 8.39 9.89
C ASP A 2 -12.69 8.58 8.38
N GLN A 3 -12.90 9.80 7.87
CA GLN A 3 -12.73 10.07 6.45
C GLN A 3 -11.28 9.89 5.96
N LEU A 4 -10.28 10.20 6.80
CA LEU A 4 -8.88 9.99 6.44
C LEU A 4 -8.53 8.50 6.44
N LEU A 5 -8.98 7.77 7.45
CA LEU A 5 -8.79 6.32 7.57
C LEU A 5 -9.44 5.59 6.40
N PHE A 6 -10.68 5.96 6.05
CA PHE A 6 -11.38 5.44 4.89
C PHE A 6 -10.61 5.70 3.59
N ARG A 7 -10.08 6.90 3.39
CA ARG A 7 -9.26 7.23 2.21
C ARG A 7 -7.95 6.45 2.18
N PHE A 8 -7.30 6.23 3.33
CA PHE A 8 -6.10 5.41 3.42
C PHE A 8 -6.39 3.96 3.01
N ILE A 9 -7.44 3.35 3.55
CA ILE A 9 -7.89 2.00 3.18
C ILE A 9 -8.12 1.93 1.67
N LYS A 10 -8.93 2.87 1.13
CA LYS A 10 -9.22 2.90 -0.31
C LYS A 10 -7.99 3.10 -1.18
N LEU A 11 -7.02 3.90 -0.75
CA LEU A 11 -5.76 4.06 -1.47
C LEU A 11 -4.98 2.74 -1.51
N GLN A 12 -4.84 2.06 -0.37
CA GLN A 12 -4.12 0.79 -0.30
C GLN A 12 -4.80 -0.31 -1.12
N ASP A 13 -6.12 -0.42 -1.04
CA ASP A 13 -6.90 -1.37 -1.83
C ASP A 13 -6.77 -1.08 -3.33
N THR A 14 -6.88 0.19 -3.74
CA THR A 14 -6.74 0.59 -5.14
C THR A 14 -5.34 0.28 -5.68
N VAL A 15 -4.29 0.53 -4.90
CA VAL A 15 -2.92 0.18 -5.30
C VAL A 15 -2.78 -1.33 -5.44
N GLY A 16 -3.27 -2.09 -4.47
CA GLY A 16 -3.14 -3.55 -4.45
C GLY A 16 -3.92 -4.26 -5.56
N GLU A 17 -5.19 -3.86 -5.76
CA GLU A 17 -6.12 -4.53 -6.66
C GLU A 17 -6.02 -4.04 -8.10
N ARG A 18 -5.56 -2.82 -8.33
CA ARG A 18 -5.53 -2.20 -9.66
C ARG A 18 -4.14 -1.82 -10.13
N LEU A 19 -3.39 -1.05 -9.33
CA LEU A 19 -2.10 -0.53 -9.78
C LEU A 19 -1.05 -1.63 -9.95
N ILE A 20 -0.96 -2.56 -8.99
CA ILE A 20 -0.04 -3.71 -9.06
C ILE A 20 -0.27 -4.53 -10.34
N PRO A 21 -1.46 -5.10 -10.60
CA PRO A 21 -1.67 -5.91 -11.79
C PRO A 21 -1.54 -5.11 -13.09
N ALA A 22 -2.01 -3.86 -13.13
CA ALA A 22 -1.87 -3.02 -14.32
C ALA A 22 -0.40 -2.69 -14.64
N THR A 23 0.42 -2.44 -13.62
CA THR A 23 1.86 -2.18 -13.80
C THR A 23 2.57 -3.42 -14.35
N LEU A 24 2.32 -4.60 -13.75
CA LEU A 24 2.91 -5.85 -14.21
C LEU A 24 2.49 -6.17 -15.65
N ALA A 25 1.22 -5.95 -15.99
CA ALA A 25 0.71 -6.13 -17.35
C ALA A 25 1.40 -5.17 -18.34
N SER A 26 1.55 -3.90 -17.97
CA SER A 26 2.23 -2.90 -18.80
C SER A 26 3.69 -3.24 -19.06
N LEU A 27 4.36 -3.87 -18.10
CA LEU A 27 5.74 -4.32 -18.21
C LEU A 27 5.89 -5.71 -18.87
N ARG A 28 4.77 -6.31 -19.32
CA ARG A 28 4.71 -7.65 -19.93
C ARG A 28 5.23 -8.75 -18.99
N GLU A 29 5.05 -8.57 -17.69
CA GLU A 29 5.36 -9.60 -16.69
C GLU A 29 4.28 -10.70 -16.67
N PRO A 30 4.65 -11.98 -16.50
CA PRO A 30 3.66 -13.05 -16.34
C PRO A 30 2.97 -12.90 -14.98
N LEU A 31 1.67 -12.63 -14.96
CA LEU A 31 0.95 -12.24 -13.73
C LEU A 31 -0.28 -13.10 -13.38
N GLU A 32 -0.80 -13.89 -14.32
CA GLU A 32 -2.10 -14.58 -14.20
C GLU A 32 -2.14 -15.58 -13.03
N ASP A 33 -1.03 -16.25 -12.71
CA ASP A 33 -0.97 -17.27 -11.65
C ASP A 33 -0.22 -16.82 -10.39
N TRP A 34 0.28 -15.59 -10.34
CA TRP A 34 1.15 -15.19 -9.23
C TRP A 34 0.34 -14.78 -7.99
N PRO A 35 0.65 -15.34 -6.81
CA PRO A 35 0.11 -14.84 -5.55
C PRO A 35 0.59 -13.40 -5.29
N MET A 36 -0.14 -12.65 -4.46
CA MET A 36 0.18 -11.24 -4.18
C MET A 36 1.63 -11.04 -3.70
N ARG A 37 2.17 -11.96 -2.89
CA ARG A 37 3.55 -11.88 -2.41
C ARG A 37 4.56 -11.91 -3.56
N ASP A 38 4.34 -12.76 -4.56
CA ASP A 38 5.25 -12.87 -5.71
C ASP A 38 5.17 -11.64 -6.61
N ARG A 39 3.96 -11.07 -6.78
CA ARG A 39 3.76 -9.78 -7.46
C ARG A 39 4.54 -8.66 -6.78
N LEU A 40 4.47 -8.58 -5.45
CA LEU A 40 5.21 -7.60 -4.65
C LEU A 40 6.72 -7.79 -4.78
N ASN A 41 7.22 -9.02 -4.63
CA ASN A 41 8.63 -9.35 -4.81
C ASN A 41 9.13 -8.98 -6.22
N ARG A 42 8.31 -9.18 -7.25
CA ARG A 42 8.68 -8.78 -8.62
C ARG A 42 8.78 -7.27 -8.75
N LEU A 43 7.80 -6.53 -8.24
CA LEU A 43 7.77 -5.07 -8.28
C LEU A 43 8.93 -4.44 -7.49
N GLU A 44 9.35 -5.07 -6.39
CA GLU A 44 10.55 -4.67 -5.66
C GLU A 44 11.82 -4.85 -6.48
N LYS A 45 12.01 -6.01 -7.13
CA LYS A 45 13.13 -6.22 -8.07
C LYS A 45 13.12 -5.22 -9.23
N LEU A 46 11.95 -4.77 -9.64
CA LEU A 46 11.76 -3.76 -10.68
C LEU A 46 11.89 -2.31 -10.15
N GLY A 47 12.06 -2.12 -8.84
CA GLY A 47 12.29 -0.83 -8.19
C GLY A 47 11.04 0.04 -8.02
N TYR A 48 9.85 -0.57 -7.98
CA TYR A 48 8.58 0.16 -7.81
C TYR A 48 8.16 0.35 -6.36
N LEU A 49 8.52 -0.59 -5.48
CA LEU A 49 8.16 -0.58 -4.06
C LEU A 49 9.18 -1.38 -3.24
N ASP A 50 9.06 -1.26 -1.92
CA ASP A 50 9.71 -2.14 -0.95
C ASP A 50 8.62 -3.00 -0.29
N VAL A 51 8.81 -4.32 -0.29
CA VAL A 51 7.77 -5.26 0.14
C VAL A 51 7.50 -5.14 1.63
N ASP A 52 8.53 -4.92 2.44
CA ASP A 52 8.40 -4.83 3.88
C ASP A 52 7.62 -3.58 4.29
N ASN A 53 7.87 -2.45 3.62
CA ASN A 53 7.08 -1.23 3.80
C ASN A 53 5.61 -1.45 3.45
N TRP A 54 5.33 -2.12 2.33
CA TRP A 54 3.95 -2.44 1.92
C TRP A 54 3.25 -3.31 2.97
N LEU A 55 3.91 -4.36 3.46
CA LEU A 55 3.37 -5.25 4.49
C LEU A 55 3.15 -4.53 5.82
N ALA A 56 4.08 -3.65 6.22
CA ALA A 56 3.94 -2.84 7.42
C ALA A 56 2.71 -1.92 7.38
N TRP A 57 2.43 -1.29 6.23
CA TRP A 57 1.23 -0.46 6.08
C TRP A 57 -0.06 -1.29 6.07
N ARG A 58 -0.03 -2.52 5.54
CA ARG A 58 -1.18 -3.44 5.63
C ARG A 58 -1.46 -3.82 7.08
N GLU A 59 -0.42 -4.01 7.89
CA GLU A 59 -0.58 -4.31 9.30
C GLU A 59 -1.17 -3.12 10.07
N VAL A 60 -0.73 -1.90 9.76
CA VAL A 60 -1.36 -0.67 10.28
C VAL A 60 -2.86 -0.65 9.95
N ARG A 61 -3.24 -0.96 8.70
CA ARG A 61 -4.64 -1.07 8.30
C ARG A 61 -5.41 -2.11 9.11
N ASN A 62 -4.85 -3.30 9.29
CA ASN A 62 -5.49 -4.38 10.03
C ASN A 62 -5.75 -4.00 11.50
N ARG A 63 -4.82 -3.28 12.14
CA ARG A 63 -4.98 -2.78 13.50
C ARG A 63 -6.06 -1.71 13.64
N LEU A 64 -6.27 -0.89 12.61
CA LEU A 64 -7.35 0.12 12.61
C LEU A 64 -8.74 -0.49 12.48
N ALA A 65 -8.85 -1.67 11.87
CA ALA A 65 -10.10 -2.41 11.80
C ALA A 65 -10.51 -3.02 13.16
N HIS A 66 -9.58 -3.09 14.11
CA HIS A 66 -9.88 -3.48 15.49
C HIS A 66 -10.30 -2.26 16.32
N GLU A 67 -11.48 -2.33 16.93
CA GLU A 67 -11.93 -1.33 17.89
C GLU A 67 -11.25 -1.60 19.25
N TYR A 68 -10.56 -0.60 19.80
CA TYR A 68 -9.98 -0.64 21.17
C TYR A 68 -10.72 0.35 22.09
N PRO A 69 -12.00 0.09 22.44
CA PRO A 69 -12.87 1.04 23.12
C PRO A 69 -12.35 1.52 24.49
N ASP A 70 -11.54 0.71 25.18
CA ASP A 70 -11.07 0.99 26.55
C ASP A 70 -9.60 1.44 26.62
N GLN A 71 -8.93 1.70 25.48
CA GLN A 71 -7.51 2.06 25.43
C GLN A 71 -7.28 3.29 24.52
N PRO A 72 -7.50 4.52 25.03
CA PRO A 72 -7.38 5.74 24.23
C PRO A 72 -5.97 5.97 23.69
N GLU A 73 -4.91 5.62 24.43
CA GLU A 73 -3.51 5.77 24.02
C GLU A 73 -3.18 4.85 22.83
N VAL A 74 -3.68 3.61 22.86
CA VAL A 74 -3.49 2.64 21.77
C VAL A 74 -4.23 3.10 20.52
N ARG A 75 -5.45 3.63 20.66
CA ARG A 75 -6.19 4.23 19.54
C ARG A 75 -5.46 5.41 18.93
N PHE A 76 -4.93 6.30 19.76
CA PHE A 76 -4.17 7.46 19.30
C PHE A 76 -2.90 7.03 18.55
N ALA A 77 -2.14 6.07 19.09
CA ALA A 77 -0.95 5.53 18.43
C ALA A 77 -1.28 4.87 17.08
N ALA A 78 -2.37 4.07 17.02
CA ALA A 78 -2.83 3.44 15.79
C ALA A 78 -3.22 4.48 14.73
N LEU A 79 -3.93 5.55 15.14
CA LEU A 79 -4.29 6.65 14.26
C LEU A 79 -3.06 7.37 13.71
N MET A 80 -2.08 7.69 14.55
CA MET A 80 -0.85 8.33 14.11
C MET A 80 -0.08 7.45 13.11
N ALA A 81 0.03 6.16 13.40
CA ALA A 81 0.62 5.19 12.47
C ALA A 81 -0.14 5.14 11.12
N ALA A 82 -1.46 5.25 11.14
CA ALA A 82 -2.29 5.31 9.94
C ALA A 82 -2.00 6.54 9.09
N ILE A 83 -1.89 7.70 9.74
CA ILE A 83 -1.59 8.98 9.07
C ILE A 83 -0.23 8.88 8.37
N ASP A 84 0.78 8.34 9.03
CA ASP A 84 2.12 8.25 8.47
C ASP A 84 2.22 7.17 7.38
N ALA A 85 1.56 6.03 7.55
CA ALA A 85 1.41 5.03 6.50
C ALA A 85 0.70 5.60 5.26
N ALA A 86 -0.34 6.41 5.44
CA ALA A 86 -1.05 7.06 4.34
C ALA A 86 -0.15 8.05 3.57
N LYS A 87 0.64 8.86 4.29
CA LYS A 87 1.62 9.77 3.66
C LYS A 87 2.67 9.00 2.87
N ALA A 88 3.22 7.94 3.46
CA ALA A 88 4.25 7.12 2.85
C ALA A 88 3.73 6.40 1.60
N LEU A 89 2.52 5.81 1.67
CA LEU A 89 1.87 5.18 0.53
C LEU A 89 1.56 6.18 -0.59
N ALA A 90 1.12 7.38 -0.26
CA ALA A 90 0.91 8.44 -1.25
C ALA A 90 2.23 8.88 -1.91
N ALA A 91 3.34 8.92 -1.16
CA ALA A 91 4.66 9.19 -1.71
C ALA A 91 5.15 8.07 -2.62
N LEU A 92 4.97 6.81 -2.22
CA LEU A 92 5.24 5.64 -3.05
C LEU A 92 4.50 5.74 -4.38
N TYR A 93 3.19 6.01 -4.35
CA TYR A 93 2.39 6.16 -5.56
C TYR A 93 2.92 7.26 -6.50
N ARG A 94 3.33 8.42 -5.96
CA ARG A 94 3.92 9.50 -6.77
C ARG A 94 5.22 9.04 -7.45
N ASN A 95 6.11 8.38 -6.71
CA ASN A 95 7.37 7.87 -7.25
C ASN A 95 7.14 6.79 -8.31
N TRP A 96 6.20 5.88 -8.04
CA TRP A 96 5.79 4.82 -8.96
C TRP A 96 5.26 5.41 -10.26
N ARG A 97 4.36 6.40 -10.17
CA ARG A 97 3.79 7.08 -11.34
C ARG A 97 4.88 7.77 -12.16
N ALA A 98 5.77 8.53 -11.52
CA ALA A 98 6.87 9.18 -12.21
C ALA A 98 7.76 8.16 -12.95
N ARG A 99 8.01 7.00 -12.33
CA ARG A 99 8.76 5.91 -12.96
C ARG A 99 8.08 5.36 -14.21
N LEU A 100 6.75 5.16 -14.17
CA LEU A 100 5.97 4.73 -15.34
C LEU A 100 6.05 5.75 -16.49
N GLU A 101 6.00 7.05 -16.17
CA GLU A 101 6.11 8.12 -17.17
C GLU A 101 7.51 8.18 -17.82
N THR A 102 8.54 7.67 -17.14
CA THR A 102 9.91 7.59 -17.67
C THR A 102 10.28 6.23 -18.29
N SER A 103 9.39 5.24 -18.20
CA SER A 103 9.63 3.91 -18.74
C SER A 103 9.31 3.91 -20.25
N PRO A 104 10.22 3.40 -21.11
CA PRO A 104 10.05 3.40 -22.56
C PRO A 104 8.90 2.50 -23.05
#